data_AF-A0A1X6P9D6-F1
#
_entry.id   AF-A0A1X6P9D6-F1
#
_cell.length_a   1.000
_cell.length_b   1.000
_cell.length_c   1.000
_cell.angle_alpha   90.00
_cell.angle_beta   90.00
_cell.angle_gamma   90.00
#
_symmetry.space_group_name_H-M   'P 1'
#
loop_
_entity.id
_entity.type
_entity.pdbx_description
1 polymer ?
#
loop_
_entity_poly.entity_id
_entity_poly.type
_entity_poly.pdbx_seq_one_letter_code
_entity_poly.pdbx_strand_id
1 'polypeptide(L)'
;MVLVEMRARGWRVGRLVEMPADGKVRVDPVCVLGLNMNGGEEIRMRPRTDDGQGSLSWWKVLEVIWHELSHNVFGAHDARCYSPMREIASVGGAFSASRGGGAPP
;
A
#
# COMPACT_ATOMS: atom_id res chain seq x y z
N MET A 1 -13.22 1.01 -9.05
CA MET A 1 -13.11 0.34 -7.73
C MET A 1 -12.41 1.22 -6.72
N VAL A 2 -11.11 1.53 -6.84
CA VAL A 2 -10.40 2.42 -5.88
C VAL A 2 -11.10 3.76 -5.65
N LEU A 3 -11.42 4.47 -6.73
CA LEU A 3 -12.12 5.77 -6.66
C LEU A 3 -13.52 5.69 -6.04
N VAL A 4 -14.20 4.55 -6.15
CA VAL A 4 -15.54 4.35 -5.59
C VAL A 4 -15.44 4.26 -4.06
N GLU A 5 -14.49 3.46 -3.56
CA GLU A 5 -14.23 3.34 -2.12
C GLU A 5 -13.74 4.65 -1.52
N MET A 6 -12.84 5.36 -2.20
CA MET A 6 -12.38 6.66 -1.73
C MET A 6 -13.54 7.64 -1.58
N ARG A 7 -14.47 7.66 -2.55
CA ARG A 7 -15.68 8.48 -2.47
C ARG A 7 -16.58 8.07 -1.32
N ALA A 8 -16.84 6.77 -1.14
CA ALA A 8 -17.70 6.25 -0.07
C ALA A 8 -17.14 6.57 1.33
N ARG A 9 -15.80 6.59 1.47
CA ARG A 9 -15.09 6.85 2.72
C ARG A 9 -14.70 8.33 2.93
N GLY A 10 -15.00 9.20 1.96
CA GLY A 10 -14.60 10.61 1.98
C GLY A 10 -13.09 10.84 1.88
N TRP A 11 -12.32 9.83 1.46
CA TRP A 11 -10.87 9.90 1.34
C TRP A 11 -10.43 10.74 0.16
N ARG A 12 -9.34 11.48 0.37
CA ARG A 12 -8.71 12.32 -0.64
C ARG A 12 -7.21 12.08 -0.63
N VAL A 13 -6.62 12.20 -1.81
CA VAL A 13 -5.18 12.22 -2.01
C VAL A 13 -4.85 13.50 -2.76
N GLY A 14 -4.05 14.38 -2.17
CA GLY A 14 -3.65 15.63 -2.81
C GLY A 14 -2.73 15.37 -4.00
N ARG A 15 -1.67 14.58 -3.76
CA ARG A 15 -0.71 14.17 -4.79
C ARG A 15 -0.36 12.69 -4.68
N LEU A 16 -0.32 12.01 -5.82
CA LEU A 16 0.23 10.65 -5.96
C LEU A 16 1.51 10.76 -6.79
N VAL A 17 2.64 10.32 -6.23
CA VAL A 17 3.98 10.54 -6.81
C VAL A 17 4.75 9.24 -6.85
N GLU A 18 5.48 9.01 -7.94
CA GLU A 18 6.46 7.93 -8.02
C GLU A 18 7.70 8.25 -7.18
N MET A 19 8.16 7.29 -6.37
CA MET A 19 9.45 7.38 -5.65
C MET A 19 10.45 6.37 -6.21
N PRO A 20 11.76 6.70 -6.16
CA PRO A 20 12.80 5.81 -6.66
C PRO A 20 12.82 4.48 -5.93
N ALA A 21 13.40 3.49 -6.60
CA ALA A 21 13.67 2.17 -6.05
C ALA A 21 14.85 2.20 -5.06
N ASP A 22 14.74 3.01 -4.01
CA ASP A 22 15.75 3.07 -2.96
C ASP A 22 15.47 1.97 -1.93
N GLY A 23 16.50 1.16 -1.66
CA GLY A 23 16.41 -0.05 -0.83
C GLY A 23 16.14 -1.32 -1.64
N LYS A 24 16.94 -2.37 -1.43
CA LYS A 24 16.79 -3.68 -2.09
C LYS A 24 15.93 -4.59 -1.23
N VAL A 25 14.91 -5.22 -1.82
CA VAL A 25 14.06 -6.22 -1.14
C VAL A 25 14.97 -7.34 -0.61
N ARG A 26 14.90 -7.64 0.71
CA ARG A 26 15.70 -8.62 1.46
C ARG A 26 17.16 -8.25 1.79
N VAL A 27 17.67 -7.09 1.38
CA VAL A 27 18.99 -6.61 1.80
C VAL A 27 18.85 -5.51 2.83
N ASP A 28 17.96 -4.55 2.57
CA ASP A 28 17.64 -3.50 3.51
C ASP A 28 16.51 -3.96 4.45
N PRO A 29 16.58 -3.64 5.76
CA PRO A 29 15.62 -4.12 6.75
C PRO A 29 14.19 -3.63 6.49
N VAL A 30 14.02 -2.59 5.65
CA VAL A 30 12.70 -2.07 5.25
C VAL A 30 12.75 -1.70 3.76
N CYS A 31 12.29 -2.60 2.89
CA CYS A 31 11.98 -2.19 1.52
C CYS A 31 10.63 -1.47 1.51
N VAL A 32 10.65 -0.14 1.50
CA VAL A 32 9.45 0.69 1.49
C VAL A 32 8.86 0.72 0.06
N LEU A 33 7.62 0.27 -0.09
CA LEU A 33 6.91 0.28 -1.39
C LEU A 33 5.96 1.47 -1.55
N GLY A 34 5.57 2.09 -0.44
CA GLY A 34 4.77 3.30 -0.42
C GLY A 34 4.97 4.09 0.86
N LEU A 35 4.55 5.36 0.82
CA LEU A 35 4.57 6.27 1.96
C LEU A 35 3.44 7.27 1.85
N ASN A 36 2.51 7.25 2.80
CA ASN A 36 1.52 8.29 3.00
C ASN A 36 2.07 9.39 3.92
N MET A 37 2.10 10.62 3.42
CA MET A 37 2.47 11.82 4.18
C MET A 37 1.22 12.62 4.54
N ASN A 38 1.15 12.99 5.83
CA ASN A 38 0.11 13.85 6.41
C ASN A 38 -1.33 13.37 6.14
N GLY A 39 -1.56 12.05 6.14
CA GLY A 39 -2.92 11.49 6.06
C GLY A 39 -3.60 11.73 4.70
N GLY A 40 -2.84 11.64 3.61
CA GLY A 40 -3.34 11.77 2.24
C GLY A 40 -3.01 13.09 1.56
N GLU A 41 -2.15 13.94 2.15
CA GLU A 41 -1.65 15.11 1.44
C GLU A 41 -0.81 14.67 0.23
N GLU A 42 0.10 13.72 0.46
CA GLU A 42 0.94 13.13 -0.59
C GLU A 42 1.13 11.63 -0.32
N ILE A 43 0.86 10.81 -1.34
CA ILE A 43 1.23 9.41 -1.35
C ILE A 43 2.40 9.24 -2.32
N ARG A 44 3.52 8.75 -1.80
CA ARG A 44 4.65 8.29 -2.61
C ARG A 44 4.55 6.79 -2.80
N MET A 45 4.79 6.33 -4.01
CA MET A 45 4.70 4.92 -4.34
C MET A 45 5.87 4.52 -5.22
N ARG A 46 6.40 3.33 -4.99
CA ARG A 46 7.37 2.69 -5.87
C ARG A 46 6.66 1.67 -6.75
N PRO A 47 6.35 2.00 -8.02
CA PRO A 47 5.72 1.05 -8.93
C PRO A 47 6.74 0.17 -9.67
N ARG A 48 8.05 0.40 -9.49
CA ARG A 48 9.12 -0.32 -10.22
C ARG A 48 9.72 -1.49 -9.43
N THR A 49 10.23 -2.47 -10.17
CA THR A 49 11.06 -3.56 -9.64
C THR A 49 12.39 -3.04 -9.10
N ASP A 50 13.12 -3.88 -8.35
CA ASP A 50 14.41 -3.56 -7.72
C ASP A 50 15.51 -3.16 -8.69
N ASP A 51 15.49 -3.68 -9.91
CA ASP A 51 16.41 -3.30 -10.97
C ASP A 51 15.97 -2.03 -11.72
N GLY A 52 14.78 -1.49 -11.41
CA GLY A 52 14.20 -0.32 -12.08
C GLY A 52 13.73 -0.56 -13.52
N GLN A 53 13.93 -1.77 -14.06
CA GLN A 53 13.66 -2.08 -15.46
C GLN A 53 12.23 -2.58 -15.71
N GLY A 54 11.52 -3.00 -14.67
CA GLY A 54 10.16 -3.49 -14.74
C GLY A 54 9.21 -2.74 -13.81
N SER A 55 7.93 -3.06 -13.93
CA SER A 55 6.87 -2.56 -13.06
C SER A 55 6.35 -3.68 -12.17
N LEU A 56 5.90 -3.34 -10.96
CA LEU A 56 5.15 -4.22 -10.09
C LEU A 56 3.87 -4.69 -10.80
N SER A 57 3.41 -5.89 -10.44
CA SER A 57 2.13 -6.38 -10.94
C SER A 57 1.00 -5.43 -10.52
N TRP A 58 -0.05 -5.34 -11.34
CA TRP A 58 -1.22 -4.52 -11.04
C TRP A 58 -1.80 -4.81 -9.65
N TRP A 59 -1.86 -6.08 -9.27
CA TRP A 59 -2.32 -6.51 -7.94
C TRP A 59 -1.44 -5.97 -6.82
N LYS A 60 -0.11 -6.01 -7.01
CA LYS A 60 0.83 -5.47 -6.04
C LYS A 60 0.72 -3.96 -5.92
N VAL A 61 0.47 -3.27 -7.04
CA VAL A 61 0.22 -1.83 -7.05
C VAL A 61 -1.02 -1.50 -6.21
N LEU A 62 -2.11 -2.24 -6.40
CA LEU A 62 -3.32 -2.06 -5.62
C LEU A 62 -3.11 -2.32 -4.12
N GLU A 63 -2.40 -3.39 -3.74
CA GLU A 63 -2.08 -3.67 -2.33
C GLU A 63 -1.39 -2.47 -1.66
N VAL A 64 -0.40 -1.88 -2.32
CA VAL A 64 0.34 -0.72 -1.80
C VAL A 64 -0.57 0.49 -1.70
N ILE A 65 -1.36 0.80 -2.74
CA ILE A 65 -2.29 1.92 -2.72
C ILE A 65 -3.31 1.79 -1.58
N TRP A 66 -3.85 0.59 -1.35
CA TRP A 66 -4.79 0.36 -0.26
C TRP A 66 -4.15 0.47 1.11
N HIS A 67 -2.90 0.01 1.26
CA HIS A 67 -2.10 0.21 2.47
C HIS A 67 -1.92 1.71 2.75
N GLU A 68 -1.45 2.48 1.77
CA GLU A 68 -1.23 3.91 1.95
C GLU A 68 -2.53 4.67 2.20
N LEU A 69 -3.62 4.36 1.50
CA LEU A 69 -4.91 5.00 1.76
C LEU A 69 -5.44 4.72 3.17
N SER A 70 -5.15 3.56 3.75
CA SER A 70 -5.52 3.27 5.15
C SER A 70 -4.84 4.24 6.13
N HIS A 71 -3.66 4.76 5.78
CA HIS A 71 -2.96 5.76 6.57
C HIS A 71 -3.62 7.16 6.56
N ASN A 72 -4.66 7.38 5.76
CA ASN A 72 -5.52 8.57 5.91
C ASN A 72 -6.30 8.57 7.23
N VAL A 73 -6.51 7.39 7.83
CA VAL A 73 -7.33 7.22 9.05
C VAL A 73 -6.51 6.66 10.21
N PHE A 74 -5.57 5.76 9.92
CA PHE A 74 -4.77 5.08 10.93
C PHE A 74 -3.31 5.56 10.88
N GLY A 75 -2.75 5.91 12.05
CA GLY A 75 -1.38 6.40 12.16
C GLY A 75 -0.32 5.32 11.93
N ALA A 76 0.72 5.31 12.78
CA ALA A 76 1.79 4.30 12.72
C ALA A 76 1.23 2.87 12.74
N HIS A 77 1.98 1.91 12.15
CA HIS A 77 1.61 0.50 12.01
C HIS A 77 1.27 -0.15 13.37
N ASP A 78 0.02 -0.01 13.79
CA ASP A 78 -0.54 -0.70 14.94
C ASP A 78 -1.47 -1.83 14.46
N ALA A 79 -1.80 -2.75 15.37
CA ALA A 79 -2.65 -3.89 15.05
C ALA A 79 -4.04 -3.51 14.49
N ARG A 80 -4.49 -2.26 14.71
CA ARG A 80 -5.78 -1.73 14.24
C ARG A 80 -5.73 -1.38 12.76
N CYS A 81 -4.56 -1.19 12.15
CA CYS A 81 -4.41 -0.93 10.71
C CYS A 81 -4.75 -2.16 9.85
N TYR A 82 -4.55 -3.39 10.35
CA TYR A 82 -4.65 -4.61 9.54
C TYR A 82 -6.08 -5.02 9.19
N SER A 83 -7.06 -4.84 10.09
CA SER A 83 -8.44 -5.25 9.83
C SER A 83 -9.10 -4.41 8.72
N PRO A 84 -9.03 -3.07 8.76
CA PRO A 84 -9.52 -2.22 7.67
C PRO A 84 -8.76 -2.47 6.37
N MET A 85 -7.44 -2.67 6.42
CA MET A 85 -6.63 -2.97 5.23
C MET A 85 -7.10 -4.25 4.53
N ARG A 86 -7.43 -5.30 5.28
CA ARG A 86 -7.99 -6.55 4.72
C ARG A 86 -9.37 -6.35 4.11
N GLU A 87 -10.24 -5.61 4.79
CA GLU A 87 -11.57 -5.26 4.28
C GLU A 87 -11.45 -4.53 2.94
N ILE A 88 -10.64 -3.47 2.89
CA ILE A 88 -10.43 -2.65 1.70
C ILE A 88 -9.79 -3.43 0.56
N ALA A 89 -8.77 -4.25 0.85
CA ALA A 89 -8.13 -5.09 -0.16
C ALA A 89 -9.07 -6.16 -0.72
N SER A 90 -10.01 -6.66 0.10
CA SER A 90 -11.04 -7.61 -0.35
C SER A 90 -12.07 -6.96 -1.29
N VAL A 91 -12.53 -5.75 -0.96
CA VAL A 91 -13.43 -4.95 -1.81
C VAL A 91 -12.71 -4.50 -3.09
N GLY A 92 -11.42 -4.21 -2.98
CA GLY A 92 -10.54 -3.78 -4.05
C GLY A 92 -9.95 -4.90 -4.91
N GLY A 93 -10.39 -6.16 -4.76
CA GLY A 93 -9.90 -7.31 -5.53
C GLY A 93 -8.40 -7.60 -5.41
N ALA A 94 -7.68 -6.92 -4.52
CA ALA A 94 -6.23 -7.00 -4.38
C ALA A 94 -5.78 -8.19 -3.52
N PHE A 95 -6.70 -8.79 -2.75
CA PHE A 95 -6.37 -9.91 -1.89
C PHE A 95 -6.31 -11.24 -2.69
N SER A 96 -5.15 -11.55 -3.26
CA SER A 96 -4.81 -12.94 -3.54
C SER A 96 -4.32 -13.55 -2.24
N ALA A 97 -5.20 -14.28 -1.56
CA ALA A 97 -4.83 -15.15 -0.46
C ALA A 97 -3.89 -16.24 -1.01
N SER A 98 -2.58 -15.97 -1.03
CA SER A 98 -1.61 -17.05 -0.93
C SER A 98 -1.77 -17.62 0.48
N ARG A 99 -2.62 -18.64 0.58
CA ARG A 99 -2.63 -19.58 1.70
C ARG A 99 -1.20 -20.12 1.85
N GLY A 100 -0.46 -19.56 2.80
CA GLY A 100 0.96 -19.87 2.95
C GLY A 100 1.57 -19.30 4.22
N GLY A 101 0.96 -19.62 5.38
CA GLY A 101 1.70 -19.91 6.61
C GLY A 101 2.36 -18.78 7.39
N GLY A 102 1.95 -18.64 8.65
CA GLY A 102 2.81 -18.17 9.75
C GLY A 102 2.48 -16.77 10.25
N ALA A 103 1.68 -16.70 11.31
CA ALA A 103 1.76 -15.57 12.24
C ALA A 103 3.11 -15.65 12.99
N PRO A 104 3.88 -14.56 13.13
CA PRO A 104 5.00 -14.52 14.06
C PRO A 104 4.49 -14.36 15.51
N PRO A 105 5.31 -14.70 16.52
CA PRO A 105 4.89 -14.90 17.92
C PRO A 105 4.28 -13.67 18.60
#